data_AF-A0A484YEY2-F1
#
_entry.id   AF-A0A484YEY2-F1
#
_cell.length_a   1.000
_cell.length_b   1.000
_cell.length_c   1.000
_cell.angle_alpha   90.00
_cell.angle_beta   90.00
_cell.angle_gamma   90.00
#
_symmetry.space_group_name_H-M   'P 1'
#
loop_
_entity.id
_entity.type
_entity.pdbx_description
1 polymer ?
#
loop_
_entity_poly.entity_id
_entity_poly.type
_entity_poly.pdbx_seq_one_letter_code
_entity_poly.pdbx_strand_id
1 'polypeptide(L)'
;MKTLLIIDSGLGQARAYMAKTLLGAAAHKAHLDIIDNPGDAELAIVLGDSIPADSALNGKKVWLGDINRAVAHPELFLSEAKSHATVYSAPVAKTPVAASGPKRIVAVTACPTGVAHTFMAAEAIETEAKKRGWWVKVETRGSVGAGNPITAEEVAEADLVIVAADIEVDLAKFAGKPMYRTSAGLALKKTAQEFDKALAEAKPYQATGGGENRYRREKRVCGRVSPSADRRLLHAADGCCGRSVYCAFLRVWY
;
A
#
# COMPACT_ATOMS: atom_id res chain seq x y z
N MET A 1 -42.03 22.38 -1.86
CA MET A 1 -40.86 21.47 -1.94
C MET A 1 -39.69 22.22 -1.34
N LYS A 2 -39.07 21.65 -0.29
CA LYS A 2 -37.98 22.29 0.44
C LYS A 2 -36.69 22.24 -0.38
N THR A 3 -36.17 23.41 -0.72
CA THR A 3 -35.02 23.57 -1.62
C THR A 3 -33.87 24.25 -0.89
N LEU A 4 -32.71 23.61 -0.86
CA LEU A 4 -31.47 24.19 -0.37
C LEU A 4 -30.73 24.86 -1.53
N LEU A 5 -30.31 26.11 -1.34
CA LEU A 5 -29.45 26.80 -2.29
C LEU A 5 -28.02 26.83 -1.75
N ILE A 6 -27.11 26.18 -2.47
CA ILE A 6 -25.68 26.19 -2.16
C ILE A 6 -24.99 27.05 -3.21
N ILE A 7 -24.23 28.05 -2.77
CA ILE A 7 -23.46 28.92 -3.66
C ILE A 7 -21.99 28.71 -3.34
N ASP A 8 -21.21 28.37 -4.37
CA ASP A 8 -19.77 28.21 -4.24
C ASP A 8 -19.10 29.52 -3.78
N SER A 9 -18.17 29.42 -2.83
CA SER A 9 -17.49 30.57 -2.24
C SER A 9 -16.54 31.28 -3.21
N GLY A 10 -16.13 30.63 -4.30
CA GLY A 10 -15.31 31.17 -5.37
C GLY A 10 -16.06 32.12 -6.32
N LEU A 11 -17.40 32.17 -6.27
CA LEU A 11 -18.22 32.99 -7.19
C LEU A 11 -18.25 34.49 -6.86
N GLY A 12 -17.71 34.88 -5.70
CA GLY A 12 -17.65 36.27 -5.24
C GLY A 12 -18.98 36.79 -4.66
N GLN A 13 -18.89 37.68 -3.68
CA GLN A 13 -20.02 38.10 -2.83
C GLN A 13 -21.17 38.77 -3.60
N ALA A 14 -20.85 39.62 -4.58
CA ALA A 14 -21.85 40.35 -5.35
C ALA A 14 -22.72 39.43 -6.21
N ARG A 15 -22.10 38.46 -6.92
CA ARG A 15 -22.81 37.50 -7.77
C ARG A 15 -23.64 36.54 -6.92
N ALA A 16 -23.07 36.06 -5.82
CA ALA A 16 -23.77 35.21 -4.87
C ALA A 16 -25.03 35.88 -4.33
N TYR A 17 -24.93 37.16 -3.93
CA TYR A 17 -26.08 37.93 -3.45
C TYR A 17 -27.16 38.11 -4.53
N MET A 18 -26.77 38.49 -5.76
CA MET A 18 -27.71 38.63 -6.86
C MET A 18 -28.42 37.31 -7.20
N ALA A 19 -27.67 36.21 -7.27
CA ALA A 19 -28.23 34.90 -7.54
C ALA A 19 -29.22 34.48 -6.43
N LYS A 20 -28.87 34.68 -5.15
CA LYS A 20 -29.77 34.39 -4.02
C LYS A 20 -31.06 35.20 -4.10
N THR A 21 -30.98 36.51 -4.36
CA THR A 21 -32.15 37.39 -4.44
C THR A 21 -33.07 37.02 -5.62
N LEU A 22 -32.50 36.80 -6.81
CA LEU A 22 -33.27 36.47 -8.01
C LEU A 22 -33.89 35.08 -7.94
N LEU A 23 -33.13 34.08 -7.48
CA LEU A 23 -33.66 32.73 -7.27
C LEU A 23 -34.68 32.69 -6.14
N GLY A 24 -34.51 33.49 -5.08
CA GLY A 24 -35.51 33.63 -4.02
C GLY A 24 -36.86 34.14 -4.54
N ALA A 25 -36.83 35.19 -5.37
CA ALA A 25 -38.04 35.72 -5.99
C ALA A 25 -38.70 34.70 -6.94
N ALA A 26 -37.91 33.99 -7.75
CA ALA A 26 -38.42 32.98 -8.67
C ALA A 26 -38.92 31.71 -7.96
N ALA A 27 -38.28 31.31 -6.86
CA ALA A 27 -38.68 30.16 -6.06
C ALA A 27 -40.07 30.37 -5.44
N HIS A 28 -40.34 31.57 -4.95
CA HIS A 28 -41.67 31.92 -4.44
C HIS A 28 -42.76 31.79 -5.52
N LYS A 29 -42.48 32.22 -6.76
CA LYS A 29 -43.40 32.02 -7.89
C LYS A 29 -43.55 30.54 -8.28
N ALA A 30 -42.51 29.75 -8.11
CA ALA A 30 -42.48 28.32 -8.46
C ALA A 30 -42.94 27.39 -7.32
N HIS A 31 -43.51 27.94 -6.24
CA HIS A 31 -43.92 27.24 -5.01
C HIS A 31 -42.81 26.36 -4.40
N LEU A 32 -41.58 26.89 -4.42
CA LEU A 32 -40.41 26.31 -3.79
C LEU A 32 -40.08 27.09 -2.51
N ASP A 33 -39.89 26.36 -1.42
CA ASP A 33 -39.49 26.94 -0.14
C ASP A 33 -37.98 26.88 -0.05
N ILE A 34 -37.31 28.02 -0.19
CA ILE A 34 -35.86 28.09 0.01
C ILE A 34 -35.57 28.00 1.50
N ILE A 35 -34.81 26.99 1.90
CA ILE A 35 -34.37 26.78 3.27
C ILE A 35 -32.84 26.82 3.34
N ASP A 36 -32.32 27.29 4.47
CA ASP A 36 -30.88 27.29 4.73
C ASP A 36 -30.43 26.01 5.48
N ASN A 37 -31.38 25.17 5.94
CA ASN A 37 -31.07 23.91 6.64
C ASN A 37 -30.91 22.74 5.66
N PRO A 38 -29.72 22.11 5.56
CA PRO A 38 -29.53 20.97 4.65
C PRO A 38 -30.30 19.72 5.07
N GLY A 39 -30.61 19.54 6.36
CA GLY A 39 -31.29 18.36 6.89
C GLY A 39 -32.71 18.17 6.31
N ASP A 40 -33.45 19.26 6.17
CA ASP A 40 -34.85 19.25 5.72
C ASP A 40 -35.02 19.38 4.20
N ALA A 41 -33.93 19.54 3.45
CA ALA A 41 -33.99 19.80 2.02
C ALA A 41 -34.31 18.53 1.23
N GLU A 42 -35.26 18.62 0.29
CA GLU A 42 -35.60 17.56 -0.66
C GLU A 42 -34.78 17.70 -1.95
N LEU A 43 -34.53 18.95 -2.35
CA LEU A 43 -33.75 19.35 -3.52
C LEU A 43 -32.63 20.28 -3.06
N ALA A 44 -31.40 20.05 -3.51
CA ALA A 44 -30.30 20.98 -3.34
C ALA A 44 -29.82 21.46 -4.72
N ILE A 45 -29.79 22.77 -4.88
CA ILE A 45 -29.32 23.44 -6.09
C ILE A 45 -27.96 24.02 -5.78
N VAL A 46 -26.93 23.54 -6.47
CA VAL A 46 -25.56 24.01 -6.32
C VAL A 46 -25.24 24.94 -7.47
N LEU A 47 -24.89 26.18 -7.14
CA LEU A 47 -24.38 27.18 -8.06
C LEU A 47 -22.86 27.17 -8.01
N GLY A 48 -22.22 26.75 -9.11
CA GLY A 48 -20.76 26.70 -9.22
C GLY A 48 -20.26 25.70 -10.27
N ASP A 49 -18.96 25.44 -10.25
CA ASP A 49 -18.31 24.51 -11.19
C ASP A 49 -18.35 23.04 -10.70
N SER A 50 -18.51 22.83 -9.39
CA SER A 50 -18.52 21.49 -8.79
C SER A 50 -19.49 21.39 -7.63
N ILE A 51 -20.00 20.16 -7.39
CA ILE A 51 -20.85 19.88 -6.24
C ILE A 51 -19.94 19.68 -5.02
N PRO A 52 -20.15 20.41 -3.90
CA PRO A 52 -19.37 20.20 -2.70
C PRO A 52 -19.57 18.79 -2.15
N ALA A 53 -18.48 18.19 -1.67
CA ALA A 53 -18.47 16.85 -1.08
C ALA A 53 -19.07 16.86 0.34
N ASP A 54 -20.34 17.24 0.44
CA ASP A 54 -21.10 17.26 1.68
C ASP A 54 -21.94 15.98 1.83
N SER A 55 -21.72 15.26 2.94
CA SER A 55 -22.46 14.05 3.28
C SER A 55 -23.92 14.34 3.65
N ALA A 56 -24.26 15.58 4.02
CA ALA A 56 -25.63 16.01 4.28
C ALA A 56 -26.51 15.98 3.02
N LEU A 57 -25.90 15.97 1.83
CA LEU A 57 -26.60 15.89 0.54
C LEU A 57 -26.88 14.44 0.09
N ASN A 58 -26.40 13.44 0.84
CA ASN A 58 -26.57 12.03 0.49
C ASN A 58 -28.04 11.62 0.44
N GLY A 59 -28.45 11.03 -0.68
CA GLY A 59 -29.82 10.58 -0.93
C GLY A 59 -30.79 11.71 -1.29
N LYS A 60 -30.33 12.97 -1.33
CA LYS A 60 -31.13 14.13 -1.76
C LYS A 60 -30.99 14.35 -3.26
N LYS A 61 -31.97 14.98 -3.88
CA LYS A 61 -31.87 15.38 -5.29
C LYS A 61 -30.92 16.57 -5.38
N VAL A 62 -29.82 16.45 -6.12
CA VAL A 62 -28.88 17.56 -6.33
C VAL A 62 -28.83 17.89 -7.80
N TRP A 63 -28.77 19.19 -8.08
CA TRP A 63 -28.52 19.70 -9.42
C TRP A 63 -27.43 20.76 -9.38
N LEU A 64 -26.44 20.61 -10.26
CA LEU A 64 -25.37 21.58 -10.47
C LEU A 64 -25.77 22.50 -11.61
N GLY A 65 -25.73 23.82 -11.38
CA GLY A 65 -26.10 24.81 -12.37
C GLY A 65 -25.13 25.99 -12.40
N ASP A 66 -25.02 26.61 -13.59
CA ASP A 66 -24.21 27.80 -13.81
C ASP A 66 -24.89 29.06 -13.24
N ILE A 67 -24.10 29.88 -12.54
CA ILE A 67 -24.61 31.10 -11.90
C ILE A 67 -25.07 32.16 -12.90
N ASN A 68 -24.42 32.29 -14.05
CA ASN A 68 -24.79 33.31 -15.04
C ASN A 68 -26.16 32.99 -15.61
N ARG A 69 -26.44 31.71 -15.84
CA ARG A 69 -27.77 31.24 -16.26
C ARG A 69 -28.83 31.45 -15.18
N ALA A 70 -28.50 31.22 -13.92
CA ALA A 70 -29.40 31.48 -12.79
C ALA A 70 -29.77 32.96 -12.67
N VAL A 71 -28.82 33.87 -12.92
CA VAL A 71 -29.06 35.33 -12.89
C VAL A 71 -29.81 35.81 -14.13
N ALA A 72 -29.51 35.27 -15.31
CA ALA A 72 -30.16 35.66 -16.56
C ALA A 72 -31.61 35.16 -16.68
N HIS A 73 -31.86 33.91 -16.28
CA HIS A 73 -33.16 33.24 -16.44
C HIS A 73 -33.52 32.38 -15.22
N PRO A 74 -33.86 33.00 -14.07
CA PRO A 74 -34.06 32.28 -12.81
C PRO A 74 -35.26 31.32 -12.82
N GLU A 75 -36.33 31.64 -13.53
CA GLU A 75 -37.54 30.80 -13.59
C GLU A 75 -37.30 29.51 -14.41
N LEU A 76 -36.60 29.63 -15.54
CA LEU A 76 -36.19 28.47 -16.35
C LEU A 76 -35.21 27.60 -15.59
N PHE A 77 -34.23 28.21 -14.93
CA PHE A 77 -33.21 27.52 -14.14
C PHE A 77 -33.83 26.64 -13.04
N LEU A 78 -34.82 27.14 -12.29
CA LEU A 78 -35.52 26.36 -11.28
C LEU A 78 -36.35 25.20 -11.87
N SER A 79 -36.91 25.40 -13.06
CA SER A 79 -37.66 24.36 -13.76
C SER A 79 -36.74 23.22 -14.23
N GLU A 80 -35.58 23.57 -14.80
CA GLU A 80 -34.52 22.63 -15.17
C GLU A 80 -34.02 21.87 -13.94
N ALA A 81 -33.74 22.56 -12.84
CA ALA A 81 -33.34 21.93 -11.59
C ALA A 81 -34.34 20.87 -11.11
N LYS A 82 -35.65 21.14 -11.16
CA LYS A 82 -36.68 20.15 -10.78
C LYS A 82 -36.66 18.91 -11.68
N SER A 83 -36.44 19.09 -12.98
CA SER A 83 -36.50 18.02 -13.99
C SER A 83 -35.21 17.19 -14.11
N HIS A 84 -34.05 17.84 -13.93
CA HIS A 84 -32.73 17.24 -14.13
C HIS A 84 -32.00 16.93 -12.83
N ALA A 85 -32.60 17.20 -11.65
CA ALA A 85 -31.96 16.84 -10.40
C ALA A 85 -31.83 15.32 -10.26
N THR A 86 -30.59 14.90 -10.07
CA THR A 86 -30.23 13.50 -9.87
C THR A 86 -30.06 13.24 -8.38
N VAL A 87 -30.37 12.02 -7.93
CA VAL A 87 -30.08 11.62 -6.56
C VAL A 87 -28.56 11.67 -6.36
N TYR A 88 -28.13 12.53 -5.45
CA TYR A 88 -26.73 12.67 -5.12
C TYR A 88 -26.35 11.63 -4.09
N SER A 89 -25.37 10.83 -4.46
CA SER A 89 -24.48 10.25 -3.50
C SER A 89 -23.25 11.14 -3.52
N ALA A 90 -22.86 11.69 -2.37
CA ALA A 90 -21.53 12.24 -2.22
C ALA A 90 -20.56 11.22 -2.81
N PRO A 91 -19.57 11.67 -3.60
CA PRO A 91 -18.41 10.85 -3.82
C PRO A 91 -17.82 10.66 -2.43
N VAL A 92 -18.20 9.57 -1.75
CA VAL A 92 -17.27 8.87 -0.88
C VAL A 92 -16.05 8.78 -1.76
N ALA A 93 -15.01 9.56 -1.43
CA ALA A 93 -13.83 9.69 -2.25
C ALA A 93 -13.51 8.29 -2.75
N LYS A 94 -13.67 8.07 -4.06
CA LYS A 94 -13.27 6.84 -4.70
C LYS A 94 -11.74 6.87 -4.71
N THR A 95 -11.13 6.75 -3.53
CA THR A 95 -9.97 5.89 -3.42
C THR A 95 -10.49 4.54 -3.90
N PRO A 96 -9.88 3.92 -4.93
CA PRO A 96 -10.32 2.62 -5.39
C PRO A 96 -10.42 1.70 -4.18
N VAL A 97 -11.62 1.23 -3.88
CA VAL A 97 -11.84 0.18 -2.89
C VAL A 97 -11.35 -1.11 -3.54
N ALA A 98 -10.02 -1.27 -3.55
CA ALA A 98 -9.37 -2.55 -3.48
C ALA A 98 -9.12 -2.82 -1.99
N ALA A 99 -10.11 -3.47 -1.36
CA ALA A 99 -10.05 -4.12 -0.05
C ALA A 99 -9.09 -3.48 0.98
N SER A 100 -9.56 -2.52 1.78
CA SER A 100 -8.71 -1.86 2.79
C SER A 100 -9.19 -2.16 4.21
N GLY A 101 -8.81 -3.36 4.70
CA GLY A 101 -8.26 -3.42 6.05
C GLY A 101 -6.90 -2.71 6.10
N PRO A 102 -6.25 -2.59 7.28
CA PRO A 102 -4.88 -2.09 7.35
C PRO A 102 -4.01 -2.93 6.43
N LYS A 103 -3.44 -2.31 5.38
CA LYS A 103 -2.54 -3.02 4.45
C LYS A 103 -1.37 -3.60 5.24
N ARG A 104 -1.03 -4.85 4.97
CA ARG A 104 0.10 -5.53 5.59
C ARG A 104 1.29 -5.44 4.67
N ILE A 105 2.31 -4.72 5.13
CA ILE A 105 3.56 -4.53 4.39
C ILE A 105 4.68 -5.23 5.12
N VAL A 106 5.46 -5.98 4.37
CA VAL A 106 6.74 -6.50 4.84
C VAL A 106 7.85 -5.80 4.07
N ALA A 107 8.89 -5.35 4.77
CA ALA A 107 10.00 -4.66 4.15
C ALA A 107 11.34 -5.27 4.54
N VAL A 108 12.29 -5.26 3.61
CA VAL A 108 13.67 -5.69 3.86
C VAL A 108 14.58 -4.50 3.61
N THR A 109 15.39 -4.11 4.58
CA THR A 109 16.41 -3.07 4.41
C THR A 109 17.81 -3.67 4.45
N ALA A 110 18.67 -3.27 3.51
CA ALA A 110 20.06 -3.73 3.50
C ALA A 110 21.01 -2.71 2.89
N CYS A 111 22.07 -2.34 3.61
CA CYS A 111 23.07 -1.40 3.11
C CYS A 111 24.49 -1.94 3.41
N PRO A 112 25.40 -1.97 2.42
CA PRO A 112 26.77 -2.48 2.62
C PRO A 112 27.63 -1.51 3.44
N THR A 113 27.30 -0.21 3.44
CA THR A 113 28.09 0.85 4.08
C THR A 113 27.89 0.95 5.59
N GLY A 114 27.27 -0.07 6.21
CA GLY A 114 27.12 -0.19 7.65
C GLY A 114 25.67 -0.25 8.14
N VAL A 115 25.53 -0.46 9.45
CA VAL A 115 24.24 -0.66 10.10
C VAL A 115 23.37 0.59 10.17
N ALA A 116 23.97 1.79 10.13
CA ALA A 116 23.27 3.06 10.32
C ALA A 116 22.17 3.27 9.27
N HIS A 117 22.51 3.25 7.98
CA HIS A 117 21.51 3.43 6.92
C HIS A 117 20.45 2.32 6.91
N THR A 118 20.83 1.09 7.28
CA THR A 118 19.91 -0.05 7.35
C THR A 118 18.83 0.18 8.41
N PHE A 119 19.21 0.62 9.60
CA PHE A 119 18.27 0.93 10.69
C PHE A 119 17.50 2.23 10.45
N MET A 120 18.17 3.28 9.98
CA MET A 120 17.50 4.55 9.67
C MET A 120 16.43 4.38 8.58
N ALA A 121 16.72 3.60 7.53
CA ALA A 121 15.74 3.28 6.50
C ALA A 121 14.57 2.46 7.08
N ALA A 122 14.85 1.52 7.99
CA ALA A 122 13.81 0.73 8.63
C ALA A 122 12.87 1.61 9.47
N GLU A 123 13.40 2.49 10.31
CA GLU A 123 12.60 3.43 11.10
C GLU A 123 11.79 4.39 10.23
N ALA A 124 12.36 4.87 9.12
CA ALA A 124 11.66 5.72 8.18
C ALA A 124 10.45 5.00 7.56
N ILE A 125 10.66 3.76 7.09
CA ILE A 125 9.60 2.89 6.54
C ILE A 125 8.52 2.63 7.60
N GLU A 126 8.90 2.32 8.84
CA GLU A 126 7.95 2.08 9.93
C GLU A 126 7.11 3.32 10.25
N THR A 127 7.76 4.48 10.31
CA THR A 127 7.11 5.75 10.60
C THR A 127 6.12 6.13 9.50
N GLU A 128 6.50 5.94 8.23
CA GLU A 128 5.62 6.24 7.10
C GLU A 128 4.43 5.27 7.04
N ALA A 129 4.64 3.98 7.29
CA ALA A 129 3.53 3.02 7.36
C ALA A 129 2.56 3.34 8.51
N LYS A 130 3.07 3.73 9.69
CA LYS A 130 2.24 4.18 10.82
C LYS A 130 1.42 5.42 10.47
N LYS A 131 2.01 6.40 9.77
CA LYS A 131 1.27 7.60 9.28
C LYS A 131 0.12 7.23 8.35
N ARG A 132 0.29 6.17 7.55
CA ARG A 132 -0.73 5.67 6.61
C ARG A 132 -1.73 4.70 7.25
N GLY A 133 -1.56 4.34 8.53
CA GLY A 133 -2.41 3.39 9.23
C GLY A 133 -2.21 1.93 8.78
N TRP A 134 -1.03 1.60 8.28
CA TRP A 134 -0.70 0.27 7.77
C TRP A 134 0.07 -0.55 8.79
N TRP A 135 -0.10 -1.86 8.75
CA TRP A 135 0.75 -2.77 9.51
C TRP A 135 2.04 -3.00 8.74
N VAL A 136 3.17 -2.91 9.43
CA VAL A 136 4.48 -3.03 8.82
C VAL A 136 5.38 -3.89 9.67
N LYS A 137 6.17 -4.72 9.00
CA LYS A 137 7.27 -5.48 9.59
C LYS A 137 8.51 -5.24 8.76
N VAL A 138 9.55 -4.68 9.38
CA VAL A 138 10.81 -4.44 8.69
C VAL A 138 11.88 -5.39 9.20
N GLU A 139 12.45 -6.16 8.28
CA GLU A 139 13.62 -7.00 8.50
C GLU A 139 14.87 -6.23 8.08
N THR A 140 15.83 -6.10 9.00
CA THR A 140 17.10 -5.43 8.74
C THR A 140 18.17 -6.46 8.41
N ARG A 141 18.97 -6.21 7.37
CA ARG A 141 20.08 -7.08 6.96
C ARG A 141 21.34 -6.24 6.86
N GLY A 142 22.31 -6.49 7.73
CA GLY A 142 23.58 -5.76 7.75
C GLY A 142 24.74 -6.61 8.21
N SER A 143 25.89 -5.96 8.44
CA SER A 143 27.12 -6.61 8.91
C SER A 143 26.98 -7.31 10.27
N VAL A 144 26.03 -6.86 11.10
CA VAL A 144 25.71 -7.46 12.40
C VAL A 144 24.73 -8.64 12.30
N GLY A 145 24.31 -9.01 11.09
CA GLY A 145 23.35 -10.08 10.84
C GLY A 145 21.94 -9.58 10.53
N ALA A 146 20.97 -10.46 10.72
CA ALA A 146 19.57 -10.22 10.43
C ALA A 146 18.80 -9.83 11.70
N GLY A 147 18.16 -8.67 11.68
CA GLY A 147 17.27 -8.21 12.74
C GLY A 147 15.81 -8.38 12.32
N ASN A 148 14.96 -8.73 13.30
CA ASN A 148 13.50 -8.80 13.14
C ASN A 148 13.06 -9.64 11.92
N PRO A 149 13.47 -10.92 11.83
CA PRO A 149 13.19 -11.75 10.67
C PRO A 149 11.69 -11.86 10.40
N ILE A 150 11.31 -11.72 9.14
CA ILE A 150 9.94 -11.89 8.67
C ILE A 150 9.65 -13.38 8.53
N THR A 151 8.58 -13.84 9.18
CA THR A 151 8.14 -15.24 9.13
C THR A 151 7.35 -15.55 7.86
N ALA A 152 7.19 -16.83 7.52
CA ALA A 152 6.46 -17.23 6.32
C ALA A 152 4.98 -16.84 6.38
N GLU A 153 4.39 -16.86 7.58
CA GLU A 153 3.01 -16.44 7.85
C GLU A 153 2.85 -14.94 7.57
N GLU A 154 3.78 -14.11 8.05
CA GLU A 154 3.77 -12.66 7.79
C GLU A 154 3.93 -12.36 6.29
N VAL A 155 4.73 -13.13 5.54
CA VAL A 155 4.80 -13.00 4.08
C VAL A 155 3.49 -13.40 3.41
N ALA A 156 2.87 -14.50 3.86
CA ALA A 156 1.60 -14.98 3.30
C ALA A 156 0.47 -13.97 3.48
N GLU A 157 0.45 -13.26 4.61
CA GLU A 157 -0.52 -12.22 4.93
C GLU A 157 -0.16 -10.84 4.35
N ALA A 158 1.07 -10.65 3.86
CA ALA A 158 1.50 -9.39 3.27
C ALA A 158 0.82 -9.14 1.92
N ASP A 159 0.33 -7.91 1.76
CA ASP A 159 -0.22 -7.36 0.52
C ASP A 159 0.90 -6.82 -0.40
N LEU A 160 2.00 -6.35 0.20
CA LEU A 160 3.09 -5.68 -0.51
C LEU A 160 4.43 -5.97 0.18
N VAL A 161 5.45 -6.22 -0.64
CA VAL A 161 6.84 -6.41 -0.22
C VAL A 161 7.69 -5.23 -0.71
N ILE A 162 8.34 -4.52 0.21
CA ILE A 162 9.26 -3.41 -0.13
C ILE A 162 10.70 -3.84 0.16
N VAL A 163 11.55 -3.87 -0.86
CA VAL A 163 12.96 -4.23 -0.71
C VAL A 163 13.80 -2.96 -0.90
N ALA A 164 14.29 -2.38 0.19
CA ALA A 164 15.19 -1.24 0.20
C ALA A 164 16.63 -1.72 0.42
N ALA A 165 17.25 -2.25 -0.63
CA ALA A 165 18.53 -2.94 -0.53
C ALA A 165 19.54 -2.47 -1.58
N ASP A 166 20.75 -2.13 -1.13
CA ASP A 166 21.90 -1.78 -1.96
C ASP A 166 22.83 -2.99 -2.20
N ILE A 167 22.47 -4.17 -1.69
CA ILE A 167 23.15 -5.45 -1.87
C ILE A 167 22.16 -6.53 -2.32
N GLU A 168 22.69 -7.66 -2.79
CA GLU A 168 21.91 -8.87 -3.03
C GLU A 168 21.49 -9.49 -1.70
N VAL A 169 20.20 -9.81 -1.60
CA VAL A 169 19.55 -10.41 -0.42
C VAL A 169 18.72 -11.60 -0.87
N ASP A 170 18.60 -12.62 -0.01
CA ASP A 170 17.74 -13.77 -0.31
C ASP A 170 16.27 -13.37 -0.21
N LEU A 171 15.59 -13.36 -1.36
CA LEU A 171 14.19 -12.98 -1.52
C LEU A 171 13.31 -14.18 -1.90
N ALA A 172 13.84 -15.41 -1.87
CA ALA A 172 13.11 -16.60 -2.30
C ALA A 172 11.77 -16.78 -1.56
N LYS A 173 11.73 -16.38 -0.28
CA LYS A 173 10.52 -16.43 0.56
C LYS A 173 9.39 -15.49 0.10
N PHE A 174 9.68 -14.48 -0.72
CA PHE A 174 8.71 -13.51 -1.25
C PHE A 174 8.25 -13.84 -2.68
N ALA A 175 8.59 -15.01 -3.21
CA ALA A 175 8.18 -15.43 -4.54
C ALA A 175 6.65 -15.38 -4.71
N GLY A 176 6.20 -14.80 -5.82
CA GLY A 176 4.78 -14.60 -6.15
C GLY A 176 4.11 -13.40 -5.49
N LYS A 177 4.76 -12.72 -4.54
CA LYS A 177 4.20 -11.53 -3.89
C LYS A 177 4.49 -10.25 -4.68
N PRO A 178 3.58 -9.25 -4.66
CA PRO A 178 3.84 -7.94 -5.23
C PRO A 178 5.06 -7.33 -4.53
N MET A 179 6.10 -7.06 -5.31
CA MET A 179 7.38 -6.57 -4.80
C MET A 179 7.79 -5.29 -5.50
N TYR A 180 8.29 -4.35 -4.71
CA TYR A 180 8.95 -3.13 -5.17
C TYR A 180 10.38 -3.08 -4.62
N ARG A 181 11.38 -2.88 -5.49
CA ARG A 181 12.79 -2.78 -5.11
C ARG A 181 13.29 -1.35 -5.29
N THR A 182 13.97 -0.82 -4.27
CA THR A 182 14.59 0.50 -4.23
C THR A 182 15.91 0.45 -3.45
N SER A 183 16.65 1.56 -3.41
CA SER A 183 17.89 1.68 -2.63
C SER A 183 17.61 2.10 -1.18
N ALA A 184 18.48 1.73 -0.24
CA ALA A 184 18.31 2.12 1.16
C ALA A 184 18.37 3.65 1.34
N GLY A 185 19.21 4.32 0.54
CA GLY A 185 19.32 5.78 0.52
C GLY A 185 18.06 6.49 0.02
N LEU A 186 17.36 5.95 -0.99
CA LEU A 186 16.10 6.52 -1.47
C LEU A 186 14.96 6.25 -0.48
N ALA A 187 14.90 5.04 0.09
CA ALA A 187 13.92 4.70 1.11
C ALA A 187 14.01 5.59 2.35
N LEU A 188 15.22 6.07 2.71
CA LEU A 188 15.41 7.03 3.81
C LEU A 188 15.05 8.47 3.42
N LYS A 189 15.51 8.96 2.27
CA LYS A 189 15.36 10.39 1.89
C LYS A 189 13.98 10.72 1.30
N LYS A 190 13.34 9.75 0.66
CA LYS A 190 12.11 9.93 -0.12
C LYS A 190 11.06 8.87 0.22
N THR A 191 10.97 8.47 1.49
CA THR A 191 10.12 7.34 1.95
C THR A 191 8.69 7.40 1.42
N ALA A 192 8.02 8.56 1.54
CA ALA A 192 6.65 8.71 1.06
C ALA A 192 6.51 8.47 -0.45
N GLN A 193 7.43 9.00 -1.26
CA GLN A 193 7.42 8.82 -2.72
C GLN A 193 7.68 7.36 -3.09
N GLU A 194 8.59 6.69 -2.37
CA GLU A 194 8.89 5.27 -2.61
C GLU A 194 7.72 4.37 -2.22
N PHE A 195 6.93 4.72 -1.19
CA PHE A 195 5.67 4.04 -0.87
C PHE A 195 4.62 4.22 -1.96
N ASP A 196 4.48 5.43 -2.51
CA ASP A 196 3.52 5.71 -3.58
C ASP A 196 3.89 4.95 -4.86
N LYS A 197 5.18 4.91 -5.21
CA LYS A 197 5.69 4.07 -6.31
C LYS A 197 5.50 2.59 -6.03
N ALA A 198 5.74 2.12 -4.81
CA ALA A 198 5.55 0.72 -4.47
C ALA A 198 4.10 0.27 -4.68
N LEU A 199 3.12 1.14 -4.43
CA LEU A 199 1.71 0.84 -4.74
C LEU A 199 1.42 0.80 -6.26
N ALA A 200 2.08 1.63 -7.05
CA ALA A 200 1.82 1.76 -8.48
C ALA A 200 2.61 0.75 -9.34
N GLU A 201 3.84 0.42 -8.94
CA GLU A 201 4.82 -0.28 -9.75
C GLU A 201 5.14 -1.69 -9.23
N ALA A 202 4.63 -2.10 -8.06
CA ALA A 202 4.89 -3.43 -7.53
C ALA A 202 4.40 -4.52 -8.50
N LYS A 203 5.29 -5.46 -8.79
CA LYS A 203 5.03 -6.61 -9.66
C LYS A 203 5.27 -7.90 -8.90
N PRO A 204 4.54 -8.99 -9.22
CA PRO A 204 4.81 -10.29 -8.62
C PRO A 204 6.28 -10.68 -8.82
N TYR A 205 7.00 -10.89 -7.72
CA TYR A 205 8.40 -11.30 -7.78
C TYR A 205 8.50 -12.74 -8.27
N GLN A 206 9.28 -12.97 -9.33
CA GLN A 206 9.64 -14.32 -9.76
C GLN A 206 11.02 -14.63 -9.19
N ALA A 207 11.08 -15.55 -8.22
CA ALA A 207 12.36 -16.07 -7.76
C ALA A 207 13.00 -16.84 -8.91
N THR A 208 14.13 -16.34 -9.41
CA THR A 208 14.94 -17.05 -10.40
C THR A 208 15.69 -18.19 -9.70
N GLY A 209 15.02 -19.34 -9.50
CA GLY A 209 15.63 -20.53 -8.90
C GLY A 209 14.63 -21.46 -8.20
N GLY A 210 13.82 -22.20 -8.97
CA GLY A 210 13.05 -23.33 -8.44
C GLY A 210 13.94 -24.57 -8.26
N GLY A 211 13.98 -25.10 -7.04
CA GLY A 211 14.72 -26.32 -6.70
C GLY A 211 14.38 -26.84 -5.31
N GLU A 212 13.14 -27.32 -5.18
CA GLU A 212 12.62 -28.31 -4.21
C GLU A 212 13.25 -28.45 -2.81
N ASN A 213 12.35 -28.28 -1.85
CA ASN A 213 12.34 -28.87 -0.51
C ASN A 213 12.96 -30.29 -0.45
N ARG A 214 14.18 -30.40 0.08
CA ARG A 214 14.68 -31.62 0.75
C ARG A 214 15.15 -31.28 2.15
N TYR A 215 14.19 -31.14 3.07
CA TYR A 215 14.45 -31.51 4.45
C TYR A 215 14.62 -33.04 4.54
N ARG A 216 15.78 -33.57 4.12
CA ARG A 216 16.21 -34.92 4.50
C ARG A 216 17.06 -34.79 5.76
N ARG A 217 16.36 -34.98 6.88
CA ARG A 217 16.90 -35.22 8.22
C ARG A 217 17.98 -36.30 8.17
N GLU A 218 19.25 -35.93 8.12
CA GLU A 218 20.37 -36.86 8.24
C GLU A 218 20.56 -37.23 9.72
N LYS A 219 19.71 -38.14 10.21
CA LYS A 219 20.09 -38.98 11.36
C LYS A 219 21.09 -40.01 10.84
N ARG A 220 22.38 -39.76 11.09
CA ARG A 220 23.40 -40.82 11.08
C ARG A 220 22.96 -41.93 12.04
N VAL A 221 22.56 -43.07 11.49
CA VAL A 221 22.54 -44.34 12.22
C VAL A 221 23.65 -45.20 11.63
N CYS A 222 24.58 -45.53 12.51
CA CYS A 222 25.72 -46.42 12.33
C CYS A 222 25.30 -47.74 11.66
N GLY A 223 26.10 -48.18 10.68
CA GLY A 223 25.87 -49.36 9.86
C GLY A 223 25.70 -50.62 10.72
N ARG A 224 24.56 -51.28 10.51
CA ARG A 224 24.33 -52.65 10.98
C ARG A 224 24.97 -53.59 9.97
N VAL A 225 26.11 -54.16 10.34
CA VAL A 225 26.71 -55.32 9.68
C VAL A 225 25.76 -56.50 9.84
N SER A 226 25.53 -57.28 8.80
CA SER A 226 25.00 -58.64 8.94
C SER A 226 25.69 -59.59 7.95
N PRO A 227 25.89 -60.86 8.36
CA PRO A 227 26.98 -61.68 7.86
C PRO A 227 26.51 -62.82 6.95
N SER A 228 27.45 -63.38 6.20
CA SER A 228 27.59 -64.78 5.75
C SER A 228 28.15 -64.79 4.31
N ALA A 229 29.45 -65.02 4.16
CA ALA A 229 30.08 -66.34 4.02
C ALA A 229 29.97 -66.86 2.58
N ASP A 230 31.03 -66.70 1.78
CA ASP A 230 31.75 -67.89 1.30
C ASP A 230 33.20 -67.61 0.85
N ARG A 231 34.09 -68.15 1.68
CA ARG A 231 35.38 -68.82 1.43
C ARG A 231 35.83 -68.97 -0.05
N ARG A 232 37.00 -68.40 -0.41
CA ARG A 232 38.33 -69.08 -0.60
C ARG A 232 39.24 -68.41 -1.65
N LEU A 233 40.54 -68.37 -1.29
CA LEU A 233 41.76 -68.49 -2.10
C LEU A 233 42.35 -67.25 -2.85
N LEU A 234 43.49 -66.83 -2.28
CA LEU A 234 44.82 -66.59 -2.90
C LEU A 234 45.23 -65.19 -3.38
N HIS A 235 46.33 -64.78 -2.73
CA HIS A 235 47.52 -64.05 -3.22
C HIS A 235 47.45 -62.57 -3.65
N ALA A 236 48.08 -61.77 -2.78
CA ALA A 236 49.19 -60.84 -3.05
C ALA A 236 49.02 -59.74 -4.13
N ALA A 237 49.05 -58.49 -3.69
CA ALA A 237 50.05 -57.52 -4.16
C ALA A 237 50.02 -56.23 -3.32
N ASP A 238 51.21 -55.81 -2.94
CA ASP A 238 51.61 -54.56 -2.30
C ASP A 238 51.20 -53.29 -3.08
N GLY A 239 51.09 -52.14 -2.40
CA GLY A 239 51.02 -50.85 -3.10
C GLY A 239 50.59 -49.63 -2.30
N CYS A 240 51.48 -49.13 -1.44
CA CYS A 240 51.72 -47.71 -1.12
C CYS A 240 50.55 -46.70 -1.05
N CYS A 241 50.19 -46.27 0.16
CA CYS A 241 49.67 -44.91 0.40
C CYS A 241 50.59 -44.19 1.39
N GLY A 242 51.31 -43.17 0.88
CA GLY A 242 52.31 -42.41 1.61
C GLY A 242 51.70 -41.31 2.48
N ARG A 243 52.21 -41.22 3.72
CA ARG A 243 52.51 -40.05 4.60
C ARG A 243 51.67 -38.77 4.41
N SER A 244 50.98 -38.28 5.47
CA SER A 244 51.54 -37.47 6.59
C SER A 244 52.24 -36.21 6.03
N VAL A 245 51.85 -34.95 6.32
CA VAL A 245 51.92 -34.18 7.58
C VAL A 245 51.11 -32.88 7.27
N TYR A 246 50.20 -32.36 8.09
CA TYR A 246 50.50 -31.33 9.08
C TYR A 246 49.26 -31.01 9.91
N CYS A 247 49.44 -31.17 11.22
CA CYS A 247 48.63 -30.60 12.29
C CYS A 247 49.52 -29.56 12.99
N ALA A 248 48.88 -28.63 13.71
CA ALA A 248 49.44 -27.56 14.55
C ALA A 248 49.71 -26.21 13.85
N PHE A 249 48.97 -25.18 14.25
CA PHE A 249 49.45 -24.34 15.36
C PHE A 249 48.32 -23.47 15.94
N LEU A 250 48.13 -23.63 17.24
CA LEU A 250 47.39 -22.75 18.13
C LEU A 250 48.20 -21.48 18.41
N ARG A 251 47.50 -20.37 18.68
CA ARG A 251 47.71 -19.35 19.72
C ARG A 251 47.89 -17.89 19.27
N VAL A 252 47.02 -17.08 19.90
CA VAL A 252 47.30 -15.81 20.58
C VAL A 252 47.74 -14.67 19.69
N TRP A 253 46.86 -13.68 19.54
CA TRP A 253 47.26 -12.27 19.59
C TRP A 253 46.26 -11.48 20.43
N TYR A 254 46.87 -10.61 21.23
CA TYR A 254 46.33 -9.63 22.17
C TYR A 254 45.46 -8.58 21.49
#